data_AF-Q2GN60-F1
#
_entry.id   AF-Q2GN60-F1
#
_cell.length_a   1.000
_cell.length_b   1.000
_cell.length_c   1.000
_cell.angle_alpha   90.00
_cell.angle_beta   90.00
_cell.angle_gamma   90.00
#
_symmetry.space_group_name_H-M   'P 1'
#
loop_
_entity.id
_entity.type
_entity.pdbx_description
1 polymer ?
#
loop_
_entity_poly.entity_id
_entity_poly.type
_entity_poly.pdbx_seq_one_letter_code
_entity_poly.pdbx_strand_id
1 'polypeptide(L)'
;MTKSSCKAEKCRDAAYSFIDQIFILFLDLRVPWDNSRTCNRWPAEVPSLPELVYQMGSAFSTFYEVKGLGGMMAAGITVQGHGEGVATPSFDEIGAFENQVITNGDSATAHYQTHNRRDHNRPDATSISSGGSAAKTGFLKLYDRRFARSLRAQEGAGKWTHDIEDTYVESIRTGSIQQFAHDLRHVEGFRDAQSELDAPDIAQDEAYINGTMVRDHTPELAVHNALHDQQGKVVPRLLAAVDLDLTRPGAENDELFHIKGILLEYIEGFRMSKFPDETPPSAWQNIVDQAIAAVNVLGDYHILDTDRRPDNFIVTPDKKGGFHVFMVDFGCARFKREDESEAEWASNKVTENEETGVGTVCQKCLARDYGFCLEYKPSDRWLEAGLEYGRALARVDIERYEKEKAEAT
;
A
#
# COMPACT_ATOMS: atom_id res chain seq x y z
N MET A 1 -39.94 -23.18 -13.20
CA MET A 1 -38.98 -22.04 -13.20
C MET A 1 -39.27 -21.19 -11.98
N THR A 2 -38.50 -21.40 -10.91
CA THR A 2 -38.80 -20.94 -9.55
C THR A 2 -38.09 -19.62 -9.23
N LYS A 3 -38.79 -18.74 -8.52
CA LYS A 3 -38.38 -17.38 -8.11
C LYS A 3 -37.10 -17.32 -7.25
N SER A 4 -36.47 -18.44 -6.87
CA SER A 4 -35.25 -18.44 -6.04
C SER A 4 -33.97 -18.14 -6.83
N SER A 5 -33.94 -18.42 -8.13
CA SER A 5 -32.75 -18.16 -8.97
C SER A 5 -32.49 -16.66 -9.21
N CYS A 6 -33.51 -15.80 -9.10
CA CYS A 6 -33.38 -14.36 -9.37
C CYS A 6 -32.86 -13.57 -8.15
N LYS A 7 -32.87 -14.14 -6.94
CA LYS A 7 -32.28 -13.50 -5.74
C LYS A 7 -30.76 -13.71 -5.66
N ALA A 8 -30.26 -14.87 -6.06
CA ALA A 8 -28.82 -15.16 -6.05
C ALA A 8 -28.05 -14.31 -7.06
N GLU A 9 -28.65 -14.03 -8.23
CA GLU A 9 -28.04 -13.18 -9.27
C GLU A 9 -27.99 -11.70 -8.84
N LYS A 10 -29.04 -11.20 -8.16
CA LYS A 10 -29.07 -9.83 -7.61
C LYS A 10 -28.14 -9.61 -6.41
N CYS A 11 -27.90 -10.63 -5.58
CA CYS A 11 -26.88 -10.53 -4.52
C CYS A 11 -25.46 -10.56 -5.10
N ARG A 12 -25.25 -11.24 -6.23
CA ARG A 12 -23.95 -11.31 -6.91
C ARG A 12 -23.59 -9.99 -7.60
N ASP A 13 -24.55 -9.33 -8.23
CA ASP A 13 -24.35 -8.01 -8.82
C ASP A 13 -24.22 -6.89 -7.77
N ALA A 14 -24.86 -7.04 -6.60
CA ALA A 14 -24.66 -6.13 -5.45
C ALA A 14 -23.29 -6.31 -4.78
N ALA A 15 -22.75 -7.53 -4.74
CA ALA A 15 -21.40 -7.79 -4.23
C ALA A 15 -20.31 -7.13 -5.09
N TYR A 16 -20.51 -7.04 -6.41
CA TYR A 16 -19.59 -6.31 -7.30
C TYR A 16 -19.73 -4.78 -7.20
N SER A 17 -20.90 -4.27 -6.79
CA SER A 17 -21.10 -2.84 -6.50
C SER A 17 -20.57 -2.41 -5.12
N PHE A 18 -20.27 -3.34 -4.22
CA PHE A 18 -19.82 -3.05 -2.85
C PHE A 18 -18.30 -2.93 -2.72
N ILE A 19 -17.55 -3.31 -3.76
CA ILE A 19 -16.07 -3.31 -3.80
C ILE A 19 -15.50 -1.95 -4.31
N ASP A 20 -16.36 -0.96 -4.54
CA ASP A 20 -16.00 0.32 -5.18
C ASP A 20 -15.53 1.44 -4.23
N GLN A 21 -15.18 1.18 -2.96
CA GLN A 21 -14.81 2.26 -2.03
C GLN A 21 -13.62 1.96 -1.11
N ILE A 22 -12.49 1.55 -1.68
CA ILE A 22 -11.20 1.65 -0.98
C ILE A 22 -10.32 2.62 -1.76
N PHE A 23 -10.37 3.90 -1.38
CA PHE A 23 -9.32 4.86 -1.68
C PHE A 23 -8.32 4.83 -0.53
N ILE A 24 -7.23 4.09 -0.66
CA ILE A 24 -6.02 4.39 0.12
C ILE A 24 -5.51 5.72 -0.43
N LEU A 25 -5.37 6.71 0.45
CA LEU A 25 -4.77 7.99 0.11
C LEU A 25 -3.27 7.76 -0.11
N PHE A 26 -2.87 7.68 -1.37
CA PHE A 26 -1.46 7.76 -1.75
C PHE A 26 -1.00 9.21 -1.51
N LEU A 27 -0.20 9.44 -0.47
CA LEU A 27 0.62 10.63 -0.41
C LEU A 27 1.77 10.43 -1.40
N ASP A 28 1.70 11.07 -2.57
CA ASP A 28 2.79 11.09 -3.55
C ASP A 28 3.94 11.95 -3.02
N LEU A 29 4.69 11.38 -2.07
CA LEU A 29 5.90 11.94 -1.54
C LEU A 29 7.07 11.45 -2.38
N ARG A 30 7.50 12.29 -3.31
CA ARG A 30 8.71 12.07 -4.09
C ARG A 30 9.94 12.34 -3.22
N VAL A 31 10.51 11.27 -2.66
CA VAL A 31 11.72 11.38 -1.83
C VAL A 31 12.96 11.10 -2.70
N PRO A 32 13.93 12.03 -2.80
CA PRO A 32 15.21 11.77 -3.44
C PRO A 32 15.98 10.67 -2.70
N TRP A 33 16.48 9.67 -3.42
CA TRP A 33 17.20 8.52 -2.88
C TRP A 33 18.50 8.24 -3.65
N ASP A 34 19.58 7.92 -2.94
CA ASP A 34 20.89 7.61 -3.50
C ASP A 34 21.37 6.22 -3.05
N ASN A 35 21.61 5.32 -4.02
CA ASN A 35 22.08 3.95 -3.77
C ASN A 35 23.60 3.87 -3.48
N SER A 36 24.35 4.97 -3.54
CA SER A 36 25.81 4.97 -3.37
C SER A 36 26.27 4.80 -1.92
N ARG A 37 25.36 4.82 -0.94
CA ARG A 37 25.68 4.73 0.50
C ARG A 37 24.98 3.54 1.15
N THR A 38 25.75 2.49 1.45
CA THR A 38 25.37 1.50 2.47
C THR A 38 25.49 2.15 3.86
N CYS A 39 24.55 2.99 4.29
CA CYS A 39 24.48 3.40 5.71
C CYS A 39 23.15 4.06 6.09
N ASN A 40 22.70 3.72 7.31
CA ASN A 40 21.49 4.14 8.05
C ASN A 40 21.39 5.66 8.32
N ARG A 41 21.67 6.55 7.36
CA ARG A 41 21.64 8.00 7.60
C ARG A 41 20.85 8.74 6.54
N TRP A 42 19.75 9.35 6.99
CA TRP A 42 18.99 10.35 6.26
C TRP A 42 19.93 11.47 5.76
N PRO A 43 19.79 11.97 4.52
CA PRO A 43 20.64 13.04 4.02
C PRO A 43 20.45 14.30 4.87
N ALA A 44 21.56 14.94 5.29
CA ALA A 44 21.52 16.15 6.13
C ALA A 44 20.81 17.35 5.46
N GLU A 45 20.63 17.29 4.13
CA GLU A 45 20.01 18.34 3.31
C GLU A 45 18.51 18.11 3.07
N VAL A 46 17.98 16.93 3.47
CA VAL A 46 16.54 16.62 3.39
C VAL A 46 15.95 16.82 4.78
N PRO A 47 14.83 17.56 4.94
CA PRO A 47 14.13 17.67 6.23
C PRO A 47 13.95 16.27 6.83
N SER A 48 14.13 16.14 8.14
CA SER A 48 13.89 14.84 8.80
C SER A 48 12.47 14.38 8.45
N LEU A 49 12.22 13.08 8.27
CA LEU A 49 10.86 12.63 7.92
C LEU A 49 9.78 13.04 8.95
N PRO A 50 10.05 13.27 10.26
CA PRO A 50 9.12 13.95 11.16
C PRO A 50 8.89 15.43 10.79
N GLU A 51 9.92 16.14 10.35
CA GLU A 51 9.82 17.51 9.82
C GLU A 51 9.00 17.55 8.54
N LEU A 52 9.16 16.59 7.63
CA LEU A 52 8.35 16.47 6.41
C LEU A 52 6.88 16.18 6.75
N VAL A 53 6.62 15.21 7.65
CA VAL A 53 5.26 14.90 8.14
C VAL A 53 4.65 16.10 8.87
N TYR A 54 5.42 16.82 9.68
CA TYR A 54 5.00 18.02 10.39
C TYR A 54 4.77 19.20 9.43
N GLN A 55 5.64 19.43 8.45
CA GLN A 55 5.50 20.45 7.43
C GLN A 55 4.30 20.16 6.53
N MET A 56 4.00 18.89 6.25
CA MET A 56 2.76 18.50 5.58
C MET A 56 1.55 18.80 6.46
N GLY A 57 1.55 18.37 7.73
CA GLY A 57 0.48 18.70 8.69
C GLY A 57 0.27 20.21 8.85
N SER A 58 1.36 20.97 8.90
CA SER A 58 1.38 22.43 9.00
C SER A 58 0.87 23.08 7.71
N ALA A 59 1.34 22.67 6.52
CA ALA A 59 0.89 23.18 5.23
C ALA A 59 -0.61 22.90 4.98
N PHE A 60 -1.14 21.78 5.50
CA PHE A 60 -2.57 21.52 5.51
C PHE A 60 -3.33 22.38 6.54
N SER A 61 -2.72 22.75 7.67
CA SER A 61 -3.29 23.71 8.63
C SER A 61 -3.26 25.16 8.11
N THR A 62 -2.27 25.54 7.29
CA THR A 62 -2.17 26.91 6.74
C THR A 62 -3.28 27.22 5.73
N PHE A 63 -3.96 26.20 5.17
CA PHE A 63 -5.19 26.39 4.39
C PHE A 63 -6.45 26.65 5.24
N TYR A 64 -6.34 26.59 6.57
CA TYR A 64 -7.40 26.91 7.53
C TYR A 64 -6.82 27.72 8.70
N GLU A 65 -6.85 29.05 8.62
CA GLU A 65 -6.30 29.92 9.67
C GLU A 65 -6.91 29.68 11.08
N VAL A 66 -6.03 29.25 11.99
CA VAL A 66 -5.64 29.87 13.29
C VAL A 66 -6.65 29.88 14.46
N LYS A 67 -6.35 29.07 15.49
CA LYS A 67 -5.74 29.51 16.78
C LYS A 67 -5.30 28.33 17.69
N GLY A 68 -3.98 28.26 17.93
CA GLY A 68 -3.35 28.09 19.26
C GLY A 68 -3.37 26.73 19.97
N LEU A 69 -2.24 26.00 19.96
CA LEU A 69 -1.27 25.87 21.06
C LEU A 69 -0.18 24.86 20.62
N GLY A 70 1.08 25.28 20.74
CA GLY A 70 2.23 24.49 20.32
C GLY A 70 2.56 23.39 21.30
N GLY A 71 2.66 22.17 20.78
CA GLY A 71 3.42 21.07 21.37
C GLY A 71 4.37 20.53 20.29
N MET A 72 5.68 20.66 20.51
CA MET A 72 6.67 19.98 19.69
C MET A 72 6.67 18.50 20.05
N MET A 73 6.36 17.63 19.09
CA MET A 73 6.65 16.19 19.19
C MET A 73 7.95 15.92 18.45
N ALA A 74 8.95 15.38 19.17
CA ALA A 74 10.14 14.81 18.55
C ALA A 74 9.79 13.36 18.19
N ALA A 75 9.79 13.01 16.91
CA ALA A 75 9.62 11.62 16.48
C ALA A 75 10.98 11.02 16.15
N GLY A 76 11.21 9.80 16.62
CA GLY A 76 12.35 8.98 16.22
C GLY A 76 12.02 8.23 14.94
N ILE A 77 12.98 8.10 14.04
CA ILE A 77 12.85 7.23 12.86
C ILE A 77 13.92 6.17 12.92
N THR A 78 13.47 4.92 12.95
CA THR A 78 14.36 3.78 12.75
C THR A 78 14.18 3.29 11.32
N VAL A 79 15.24 3.39 10.52
CA VAL A 79 15.31 2.75 9.19
C VAL A 79 16.14 1.48 9.37
N GLN A 80 15.51 0.31 9.28
CA GLN A 80 16.24 -0.96 9.26
C GLN A 80 16.68 -1.25 7.82
N GLY A 81 17.96 -1.02 7.53
CA GLY A 81 18.60 -1.50 6.30
C GLY A 81 19.11 -2.92 6.46
N HIS A 82 19.00 -3.75 5.41
CA HIS A 82 19.66 -5.06 5.36
C HIS A 82 21.18 -4.88 5.24
N GLY A 83 21.88 -5.01 6.37
CA GLY A 83 23.35 -5.07 6.46
C GLY A 83 23.79 -5.64 7.80
N GLU A 84 24.68 -6.63 7.78
CA GLU A 84 25.18 -7.34 8.98
C GLU A 84 26.01 -6.45 9.91
N GLY A 85 25.73 -6.51 11.20
CA GLY A 85 26.74 -6.42 12.28
C GLY A 85 27.24 -5.04 12.77
N VAL A 86 26.89 -4.76 14.04
CA VAL A 86 27.74 -4.21 15.13
C VAL A 86 27.73 -2.69 15.44
N ALA A 87 27.53 -2.45 16.75
CA ALA A 87 27.88 -1.36 17.68
C ALA A 87 27.16 0.01 17.60
N THR A 88 26.45 0.30 18.70
CA THR A 88 25.94 1.61 19.09
C THR A 88 27.03 2.45 19.79
N PRO A 89 27.27 3.72 19.41
CA PRO A 89 27.98 4.67 20.25
C PRO A 89 27.02 5.50 21.11
N SER A 90 27.47 5.82 22.33
CA SER A 90 26.78 6.61 23.35
C SER A 90 26.63 8.08 22.99
N PHE A 91 25.52 8.67 23.46
CA PHE A 91 25.24 10.10 23.43
C PHE A 91 26.10 10.84 24.45
N ASP A 92 27.08 11.60 23.97
CA ASP A 92 27.56 12.82 24.62
C ASP A 92 28.02 13.77 23.50
N GLU A 93 27.71 15.07 23.68
CA GLU A 93 28.01 16.20 22.79
C GLU A 93 27.00 16.45 21.66
N ILE A 94 26.06 17.38 21.89
CA ILE A 94 25.92 18.62 21.09
C ILE A 94 25.15 19.63 21.95
N GLY A 95 25.84 20.74 22.24
CA GLY A 95 25.30 21.92 22.91
C GLY A 95 24.41 22.76 21.99
N ALA A 96 23.64 23.62 22.65
CA ALA A 96 22.72 24.58 22.07
C ALA A 96 23.31 25.41 20.94
N PHE A 97 22.55 25.59 19.84
CA PHE A 97 22.65 26.76 18.98
C PHE A 97 21.28 27.20 18.47
N GLU A 98 21.00 28.48 18.72
CA GLU A 98 19.84 29.25 18.27
C GLU A 98 19.84 29.53 16.76
N ASN A 99 18.64 29.81 16.27
CA ASN A 99 18.25 30.27 14.94
C ASN A 99 19.27 31.17 14.20
N GLN A 100 19.57 30.82 12.94
CA GLN A 100 19.86 31.82 11.91
C GLN A 100 19.05 31.54 10.64
N VAL A 101 18.19 32.51 10.33
CA VAL A 101 17.56 32.71 9.03
C VAL A 101 18.62 33.27 8.09
N ILE A 102 18.89 32.60 6.97
CA ILE A 102 19.61 33.20 5.83
C ILE A 102 18.63 33.30 4.67
N THR A 103 18.21 34.54 4.42
CA THR A 103 17.68 34.95 3.11
C THR A 103 18.86 35.47 2.30
N ASN A 104 18.93 35.12 1.02
CA ASN A 104 19.72 35.88 0.06
C ASN A 104 18.89 36.07 -1.20
N GLY A 105 18.51 37.32 -1.42
CA GLY A 105 18.07 37.85 -2.70
C GLY A 105 19.17 38.64 -3.40
N ASP A 106 18.76 39.21 -4.53
CA ASP A 106 19.40 40.20 -5.41
C ASP A 106 20.42 39.69 -6.43
N SER A 107 20.10 39.63 -7.73
CA SER A 107 19.72 40.67 -8.72
C SER A 107 20.94 41.29 -9.40
N ALA A 108 21.07 41.06 -10.72
CA ALA A 108 21.59 42.05 -11.68
C ALA A 108 21.30 41.64 -13.14
N THR A 109 20.58 42.52 -13.83
CA THR A 109 20.32 42.63 -15.27
C THR A 109 21.56 42.99 -16.11
N ALA A 110 21.64 42.52 -17.37
CA ALA A 110 22.20 43.29 -18.50
C ALA A 110 21.76 42.75 -19.89
N HIS A 111 21.22 43.65 -20.73
CA HIS A 111 21.03 43.53 -22.18
C HIS A 111 22.34 43.88 -22.92
N TYR A 112 22.67 43.21 -24.04
CA TYR A 112 22.83 43.82 -25.39
C TYR A 112 23.20 42.79 -26.50
N GLN A 113 23.14 43.30 -27.72
CA GLN A 113 22.86 42.68 -29.03
C GLN A 113 23.98 41.86 -29.74
N THR A 114 23.49 41.13 -30.75
CA THR A 114 24.11 40.45 -31.91
C THR A 114 25.43 41.01 -32.47
N HIS A 115 26.32 40.12 -32.94
CA HIS A 115 27.03 40.24 -34.24
C HIS A 115 27.61 38.90 -34.74
N ASN A 116 27.52 38.71 -36.07
CA ASN A 116 28.10 37.63 -36.87
C ASN A 116 29.62 37.80 -37.05
N ARG A 117 30.42 36.74 -36.89
CA ARG A 117 31.54 36.41 -37.80
C ARG A 117 32.16 35.04 -37.54
N ARG A 118 32.49 34.36 -38.64
CA ARG A 118 33.29 33.14 -38.76
C ARG A 118 34.71 33.37 -38.26
N ASP A 119 35.33 32.35 -37.65
CA ASP A 119 36.66 31.86 -38.03
C ASP A 119 37.02 30.53 -37.32
N HIS A 120 37.93 29.81 -37.97
CA HIS A 120 38.30 28.40 -37.80
C HIS A 120 39.23 28.08 -36.60
N ASN A 121 39.20 26.79 -36.21
CA ASN A 121 40.26 25.98 -35.58
C ASN A 121 40.74 26.30 -34.14
N ARG A 122 40.31 25.45 -33.18
CA ARG A 122 41.20 24.87 -32.15
C ARG A 122 40.57 23.63 -31.48
N PRO A 123 41.36 22.64 -31.03
CA PRO A 123 40.89 21.27 -30.77
C PRO A 123 40.51 21.00 -29.30
N ASP A 124 39.61 20.03 -29.16
CA ASP A 124 39.40 19.08 -28.06
C ASP A 124 39.69 19.53 -26.63
N ALA A 125 38.65 20.07 -26.00
CA ALA A 125 38.46 19.96 -24.55
C ALA A 125 37.62 18.72 -24.27
N THR A 126 38.27 17.73 -23.67
CA THR A 126 37.69 16.53 -23.06
C THR A 126 36.50 16.92 -22.18
N SER A 127 35.29 16.60 -22.65
CA SER A 127 34.09 16.68 -21.84
C SER A 127 34.19 15.63 -20.74
N ILE A 128 34.54 16.07 -19.53
CA ILE A 128 34.30 15.30 -18.32
C ILE A 128 32.77 15.23 -18.20
N SER A 129 32.19 14.10 -18.61
CA SER A 129 30.81 13.80 -18.29
C SER A 129 30.74 13.61 -16.78
N SER A 130 30.38 14.68 -16.08
CA SER A 130 29.85 14.57 -14.72
C SER A 130 28.61 13.68 -14.81
N GLY A 131 28.80 12.40 -14.55
CA GLY A 131 27.73 11.43 -14.38
C GLY A 131 26.91 11.84 -13.18
N GLY A 132 26.01 12.80 -13.37
CA GLY A 132 24.97 13.12 -12.41
C GLY A 132 24.12 11.87 -12.26
N SER A 133 24.31 11.17 -11.14
CA SER A 133 23.37 10.13 -10.71
C SER A 133 22.02 10.80 -10.66
N ALA A 134 21.13 10.46 -11.60
CA ALA A 134 19.78 10.99 -11.59
C ALA A 134 19.17 10.64 -10.24
N ALA A 135 18.73 11.65 -9.49
CA ALA A 135 18.13 11.46 -8.18
C ALA A 135 17.01 10.44 -8.31
N LYS A 136 17.11 9.30 -7.61
CA LYS A 136 16.05 8.30 -7.65
C LYS A 136 14.89 8.81 -6.82
N THR A 137 13.68 8.59 -7.30
CA THR A 137 12.47 8.97 -6.56
C THR A 137 11.90 7.72 -5.88
N GLY A 138 11.61 7.81 -4.58
CA GLY A 138 10.86 6.80 -3.85
C GLY A 138 9.40 7.19 -3.66
N PHE A 139 8.57 6.20 -3.34
CA PHE A 139 7.17 6.33 -2.95
C PHE A 139 6.98 5.84 -1.51
N LEU A 140 6.53 6.70 -0.59
CA LEU A 140 6.32 6.34 0.80
C LEU A 140 4.83 6.02 1.08
N LYS A 141 4.53 4.75 1.41
CA LYS A 141 3.20 4.32 1.90
C LYS A 141 3.23 4.30 3.43
N LEU A 142 2.39 5.10 4.07
CA LEU A 142 2.19 5.11 5.53
C LEU A 142 0.81 4.57 5.88
N TYR A 143 0.75 3.72 6.90
CA TYR A 143 -0.46 3.12 7.43
C TYR A 143 -0.92 3.92 8.66
N ASP A 144 -1.33 5.16 8.41
CA ASP A 144 -1.71 6.13 9.45
C ASP A 144 -3.24 6.25 9.57
N ARG A 145 -3.78 5.81 10.72
CA ARG A 145 -5.22 5.82 11.01
C ARG A 145 -5.88 7.20 10.88
N ARG A 146 -5.12 8.27 11.07
CA ARG A 146 -5.62 9.65 11.03
C ARG A 146 -5.99 10.05 9.60
N PHE A 147 -5.33 9.44 8.61
CA PHE A 147 -5.54 9.70 7.19
C PHE A 147 -6.32 8.59 6.46
N ALA A 148 -6.78 7.56 7.17
CA ALA A 148 -7.50 6.40 6.62
C ALA A 148 -8.96 6.71 6.21
N ARG A 149 -9.18 7.73 5.38
CA ARG A 149 -10.53 8.30 5.09
C ARG A 149 -11.55 7.27 4.64
N SER A 150 -11.16 6.33 3.77
CA SER A 150 -12.08 5.30 3.25
C SER A 150 -12.51 4.35 4.36
N LEU A 151 -11.55 3.85 5.14
CA LEU A 151 -11.85 2.99 6.28
C LEU A 151 -12.71 3.72 7.30
N ARG A 152 -12.40 4.98 7.64
CA ARG A 152 -13.23 5.79 8.53
C ARG A 152 -14.66 5.97 8.03
N ALA A 153 -14.86 6.09 6.72
CA ALA A 153 -16.20 6.19 6.14
C ALA A 153 -16.96 4.86 6.20
N GLN A 154 -16.27 3.74 5.96
CA GLN A 154 -16.83 2.38 6.08
C GLN A 154 -17.25 2.08 7.53
N GLU A 155 -16.41 2.43 8.49
CA GLU A 155 -16.64 2.21 9.92
C GLU A 155 -17.56 3.27 10.57
N GLY A 156 -17.94 4.32 9.83
CA GLY A 156 -18.76 5.41 10.38
C GLY A 156 -18.03 6.29 11.43
N ALA A 157 -16.71 6.17 11.59
CA ALA A 157 -15.90 6.86 12.60
C ALA A 157 -15.68 8.38 12.36
N GLY A 158 -16.43 8.98 11.42
CA GLY A 158 -16.33 10.40 11.07
C GLY A 158 -14.94 10.82 10.54
N LYS A 159 -14.74 12.12 10.34
CA LYS A 159 -13.41 12.67 9.98
C LYS A 159 -12.55 12.78 11.24
N TRP A 160 -11.26 12.43 11.13
CA TRP A 160 -10.30 12.63 12.23
C TRP A 160 -10.22 14.12 12.65
N THR A 161 -10.07 14.35 13.95
CA THR A 161 -9.92 15.67 14.58
C THR A 161 -8.92 15.59 15.75
N HIS A 162 -8.45 16.75 16.23
CA HIS A 162 -7.60 16.80 17.41
C HIS A 162 -8.28 16.24 18.67
N ASP A 163 -9.58 16.48 18.86
CA ASP A 163 -10.31 15.97 20.02
C ASP A 163 -10.38 14.43 20.02
N ILE A 164 -10.52 13.82 18.84
CA ILE A 164 -10.46 12.37 18.66
C ILE A 164 -9.06 11.84 19.02
N GLU A 165 -8.02 12.54 18.56
CA GLU A 165 -6.64 12.18 18.86
C GLU A 165 -6.36 12.24 20.36
N ASP A 166 -6.72 13.34 21.02
CA ASP A 166 -6.50 13.53 22.44
C ASP A 166 -7.23 12.46 23.27
N THR A 167 -8.46 12.11 22.86
CA THR A 167 -9.22 11.01 23.49
C THR A 167 -8.49 9.67 23.36
N TYR A 168 -8.03 9.34 22.15
CA TYR A 168 -7.31 8.09 21.88
C TYR A 168 -5.99 8.01 22.65
N VAL A 169 -5.19 9.08 22.63
CA VAL A 169 -3.90 9.15 23.35
C VAL A 169 -4.12 8.99 24.87
N GLU A 170 -5.14 9.63 25.43
CA GLU A 170 -5.46 9.50 26.86
C GLU A 170 -5.91 8.08 27.22
N SER A 171 -6.68 7.42 26.35
CA SER A 171 -7.07 6.02 26.55
C SER A 171 -5.87 5.06 26.52
N ILE A 172 -4.89 5.28 25.66
CA ILE A 172 -3.62 4.54 25.69
C ILE A 172 -2.91 4.81 27.02
N ARG A 173 -2.74 6.08 27.40
CA ARG A 173 -2.00 6.50 28.60
C ARG A 173 -2.59 5.93 29.90
N THR A 174 -3.91 5.80 29.96
CA THR A 174 -4.62 5.30 31.15
C THR A 174 -4.73 3.78 31.20
N GLY A 175 -4.31 3.07 30.16
CA GLY A 175 -4.45 1.62 30.11
C GLY A 175 -5.85 1.16 29.69
N SER A 176 -6.73 2.06 29.25
CA SER A 176 -8.15 1.74 29.06
C SER A 176 -8.44 0.99 27.76
N ILE A 177 -7.52 0.99 26.80
CA ILE A 177 -7.73 0.45 25.45
C ILE A 177 -6.91 -0.81 25.15
N GLN A 178 -5.99 -1.18 26.05
CA GLN A 178 -5.04 -2.27 25.84
C GLN A 178 -5.75 -3.62 25.76
N GLN A 179 -6.72 -3.86 26.65
CA GLN A 179 -7.52 -5.10 26.62
C GLN A 179 -8.35 -5.16 25.33
N PHE A 180 -8.96 -4.05 24.93
CA PHE A 180 -9.73 -3.97 23.69
C PHE A 180 -8.84 -4.25 22.46
N ALA A 181 -7.66 -3.64 22.38
CA ALA A 181 -6.70 -3.86 21.30
C ALA A 181 -6.16 -5.30 21.29
N HIS A 182 -5.99 -5.92 22.46
CA HIS A 182 -5.63 -7.32 22.58
C HIS A 182 -6.74 -8.23 22.03
N ASP A 183 -7.99 -8.00 22.44
CA ASP A 183 -9.12 -8.85 22.04
C ASP A 183 -9.43 -8.71 20.54
N LEU A 184 -9.30 -7.50 19.99
CA LEU A 184 -9.37 -7.28 18.54
C LEU A 184 -8.39 -8.14 17.72
N ARG A 185 -7.22 -8.46 18.28
CA ARG A 185 -6.20 -9.26 17.58
C ARG A 185 -6.37 -10.76 17.77
N HIS A 186 -6.99 -11.18 18.86
CA HIS A 186 -6.94 -12.58 19.31
C HIS A 186 -8.31 -13.25 19.42
N VAL A 187 -9.40 -12.49 19.39
CA VAL A 187 -10.76 -13.00 19.47
C VAL A 187 -11.44 -12.84 18.11
N GLU A 188 -11.74 -13.97 17.46
CA GLU A 188 -12.41 -14.00 16.16
C GLU A 188 -13.82 -13.38 16.25
N GLY A 189 -14.16 -12.50 15.32
CA GLY A 189 -15.47 -11.83 15.27
C GLY A 189 -15.74 -10.86 16.42
N PHE A 190 -14.72 -10.49 17.22
CA PHE A 190 -14.89 -9.65 18.41
C PHE A 190 -15.58 -8.32 18.12
N ARG A 191 -15.15 -7.63 17.05
CA ARG A 191 -15.72 -6.34 16.66
C ARG A 191 -17.19 -6.47 16.26
N ASP A 192 -17.53 -7.48 15.47
CA ASP A 192 -18.89 -7.70 15.00
C ASP A 192 -19.83 -7.93 16.19
N ALA A 193 -19.43 -8.78 17.13
CA ALA A 193 -20.18 -9.06 18.35
C ALA A 193 -20.37 -7.82 19.25
N GLN A 194 -19.37 -6.93 19.30
CA GLN A 194 -19.45 -5.72 20.11
C GLN A 194 -20.34 -4.64 19.47
N SER A 195 -20.27 -4.50 18.15
CA SER A 195 -21.04 -3.50 17.39
C SER A 195 -22.56 -3.65 17.55
N GLU A 196 -23.03 -4.85 17.90
CA GLU A 196 -24.45 -5.14 18.13
C GLU A 196 -24.95 -4.71 19.52
N LEU A 197 -24.05 -4.45 20.48
CA LEU A 197 -24.39 -4.30 21.89
C LEU A 197 -24.14 -2.89 22.46
N ASP A 198 -23.13 -2.18 21.96
CA ASP A 198 -22.65 -0.94 22.59
C ASP A 198 -22.71 0.29 21.69
N ALA A 199 -22.82 1.47 22.32
CA ALA A 199 -22.65 2.75 21.65
C ALA A 199 -21.17 2.96 21.25
N PRO A 200 -20.89 3.73 20.19
CA PRO A 200 -19.52 3.94 19.70
C PRO A 200 -18.65 4.63 20.75
N ASP A 201 -17.56 3.97 21.13
CA ASP A 201 -16.46 4.53 21.91
C ASP A 201 -15.37 5.02 20.96
N ILE A 202 -15.13 6.34 20.94
CA ILE A 202 -14.17 7.00 20.05
C ILE A 202 -12.78 6.35 20.12
N ALA A 203 -12.31 5.99 21.33
CA ALA A 203 -10.98 5.40 21.48
C ALA A 203 -10.93 3.97 20.92
N GLN A 204 -12.03 3.23 21.00
CA GLN A 204 -12.17 1.89 20.41
C GLN A 204 -12.24 1.94 18.90
N ASP A 205 -12.95 2.92 18.34
CA ASP A 205 -12.98 3.11 16.88
C ASP A 205 -11.57 3.44 16.35
N GLU A 206 -10.84 4.34 17.02
CA GLU A 206 -9.45 4.65 16.63
C GLU A 206 -8.52 3.44 16.82
N ALA A 207 -8.68 2.65 17.89
CA ALA A 207 -7.92 1.43 18.10
C ALA A 207 -8.21 0.36 17.03
N TYR A 208 -9.47 0.23 16.62
CA TYR A 208 -9.88 -0.66 15.53
C TYR A 208 -9.23 -0.24 14.22
N ILE A 209 -9.37 1.03 13.84
CA ILE A 209 -8.75 1.58 12.61
C ILE A 209 -7.23 1.41 12.66
N ASN A 210 -6.58 1.64 13.80
CA ASN A 210 -5.15 1.39 13.97
C ASN A 210 -4.79 -0.09 13.76
N GLY A 211 -5.57 -0.99 14.36
CA GLY A 211 -5.40 -2.43 14.20
C GLY A 211 -5.53 -2.87 12.75
N THR A 212 -6.49 -2.31 12.01
CA THR A 212 -6.65 -2.52 10.58
C THR A 212 -5.44 -2.02 9.79
N MET A 213 -4.93 -0.82 10.09
CA MET A 213 -3.72 -0.28 9.45
C MET A 213 -2.51 -1.22 9.61
N VAL A 214 -2.30 -1.77 10.81
CA VAL A 214 -1.22 -2.74 11.09
C VAL A 214 -1.49 -4.08 10.39
N ARG A 215 -2.74 -4.54 10.39
CA ARG A 215 -3.17 -5.76 9.70
C ARG A 215 -2.91 -5.69 8.21
N ASP A 216 -3.06 -4.52 7.58
CA ASP A 216 -2.83 -4.35 6.15
C ASP A 216 -1.32 -4.13 5.85
N HIS A 217 -0.57 -3.48 6.76
CA HIS A 217 0.88 -3.31 6.60
C HIS A 217 1.67 -4.62 6.62
N THR A 218 1.31 -5.51 7.55
CA THR A 218 2.04 -6.76 7.82
C THR A 218 2.15 -7.68 6.60
N PRO A 219 1.04 -8.08 5.93
CA PRO A 219 1.09 -8.92 4.75
C PRO A 219 1.78 -8.22 3.58
N GLU A 220 1.57 -6.90 3.41
CA GLU A 220 2.23 -6.15 2.34
C GLU A 220 3.75 -6.20 2.44
N LEU A 221 4.30 -5.93 3.64
CA LEU A 221 5.73 -6.02 3.88
C LEU A 221 6.24 -7.46 3.68
N ALA A 222 5.50 -8.45 4.14
CA ALA A 222 5.86 -9.86 3.97
C ALA A 222 5.88 -10.28 2.49
N VAL A 223 4.92 -9.84 1.67
CA VAL A 223 4.88 -10.10 0.23
C VAL A 223 6.08 -9.48 -0.48
N HIS A 224 6.40 -8.22 -0.19
CA HIS A 224 7.59 -7.58 -0.77
C HIS A 224 8.89 -8.32 -0.42
N ASN A 225 9.02 -8.78 0.82
CA ASN A 225 10.17 -9.57 1.25
C ASN A 225 10.23 -10.94 0.55
N ALA A 226 9.09 -11.63 0.40
CA ALA A 226 9.02 -12.92 -0.28
C ALA A 226 9.34 -12.81 -1.78
N LEU A 227 8.92 -11.72 -2.41
CA LEU A 227 9.10 -11.46 -3.85
C LEU A 227 10.41 -10.71 -4.17
N HIS A 228 11.43 -10.81 -3.30
CA HIS A 228 12.67 -10.05 -3.42
C HIS A 228 13.31 -10.13 -4.82
N ASP A 229 13.32 -11.30 -5.46
CA ASP A 229 13.90 -11.53 -6.79
C ASP A 229 12.98 -11.10 -7.95
N GLN A 230 11.72 -10.79 -7.66
CA GLN A 230 10.73 -10.23 -8.59
C GLN A 230 10.61 -8.70 -8.49
N GLN A 231 11.29 -8.09 -7.52
CA GLN A 231 11.30 -6.64 -7.34
C GLN A 231 11.98 -5.91 -8.50
N GLY A 232 11.33 -4.86 -8.99
CA GLY A 232 11.71 -4.12 -10.19
C GLY A 232 11.43 -4.87 -11.51
N LYS A 233 10.78 -6.03 -11.45
CA LYS A 233 10.33 -6.81 -12.61
C LYS A 233 8.81 -6.96 -12.64
N VAL A 234 8.20 -7.34 -11.52
CA VAL A 234 6.76 -7.62 -11.42
C VAL A 234 6.11 -6.76 -10.33
N VAL A 235 6.87 -6.48 -9.26
CA VAL A 235 6.46 -5.60 -8.16
C VAL A 235 7.50 -4.49 -7.96
N PRO A 236 7.15 -3.32 -7.41
CA PRO A 236 8.14 -2.29 -7.08
C PRO A 236 9.21 -2.80 -6.10
N ARG A 237 10.41 -2.22 -6.16
CA ARG A 237 11.44 -2.52 -5.14
C ARG A 237 11.06 -1.93 -3.79
N LEU A 238 11.08 -2.76 -2.75
CA LEU A 238 11.12 -2.31 -1.37
C LEU A 238 12.50 -1.71 -1.08
N LEU A 239 12.52 -0.41 -0.78
CA LEU A 239 13.73 0.33 -0.42
C LEU A 239 13.95 0.32 1.09
N ALA A 240 12.88 0.40 1.89
CA ALA A 240 12.95 0.31 3.35
C ALA A 240 11.58 -0.02 3.97
N ALA A 241 11.59 -0.70 5.11
CA ALA A 241 10.47 -0.67 6.05
C ALA A 241 10.58 0.58 6.94
N VAL A 242 9.45 1.19 7.26
CA VAL A 242 9.38 2.44 8.04
C VAL A 242 8.59 2.19 9.31
N ASP A 243 9.14 2.66 10.43
CA ASP A 243 8.48 2.67 11.73
C ASP A 243 8.66 4.06 12.35
N LEU A 244 7.57 4.83 12.40
CA LEU A 244 7.56 6.17 12.98
C LEU A 244 7.04 6.06 14.41
N ASP A 245 7.94 6.24 15.35
CA ASP A 245 7.61 6.27 16.77
C ASP A 245 7.14 7.69 17.15
N LEU A 246 5.85 7.81 17.45
CA LEU A 246 5.23 9.05 17.94
C LEU A 246 5.13 9.10 19.46
N THR A 247 5.72 8.14 20.17
CA THR A 247 5.76 8.12 21.63
C THR A 247 6.45 9.38 22.14
N ARG A 248 5.83 10.07 23.10
CA ARG A 248 6.43 11.25 23.70
C ARG A 248 7.72 10.87 24.45
N PRO A 249 8.78 11.69 24.41
CA PRO A 249 9.98 11.44 25.20
C PRO A 249 9.63 11.22 26.70
N GLY A 250 10.01 10.06 27.23
CA GLY A 250 9.75 9.67 28.63
C GLY A 250 8.42 8.97 28.90
N ALA A 251 7.57 8.77 27.88
CA ALA A 251 6.42 7.86 27.98
C ALA A 251 6.84 6.41 27.74
N GLU A 252 6.02 5.47 28.22
CA GLU A 252 6.19 4.06 27.87
C GLU A 252 5.98 3.89 26.36
N ASN A 253 6.87 3.12 25.73
CA ASN A 253 6.76 2.79 24.33
C ASN A 253 5.57 1.85 24.13
N ASP A 254 4.54 2.34 23.44
CA ASP A 254 3.35 1.58 23.10
C ASP A 254 3.23 1.49 21.58
N GLU A 255 3.10 0.28 21.05
CA GLU A 255 2.96 0.02 19.61
C GLU A 255 1.76 0.76 18.99
N LEU A 256 0.78 1.17 19.79
CA LEU A 256 -0.35 1.99 19.36
C LEU A 256 0.05 3.42 18.95
N PHE A 257 1.24 3.89 19.34
CA PHE A 257 1.82 5.16 18.86
C PHE A 257 2.68 5.01 17.60
N HIS A 258 2.89 3.78 17.12
CA HIS A 258 3.74 3.53 15.96
C HIS A 258 2.96 3.63 14.67
N ILE A 259 3.44 4.43 13.73
CA ILE A 259 2.94 4.42 12.35
C ILE A 259 3.89 3.58 11.51
N LYS A 260 3.36 2.47 11.00
CA LYS A 260 4.08 1.60 10.08
C LYS A 260 4.04 2.13 8.65
N GLY A 261 5.05 1.79 7.88
CA GLY A 261 5.13 2.17 6.48
C GLY A 261 6.11 1.33 5.68
N ILE A 262 6.11 1.56 4.37
CA ILE A 262 7.09 1.03 3.44
C ILE A 262 7.49 2.11 2.44
N LEU A 263 8.78 2.18 2.13
CA LEU A 263 9.32 3.00 1.07
C LEU A 263 9.58 2.11 -0.14
N LEU A 264 8.91 2.43 -1.25
CA LEU A 264 8.97 1.68 -2.50
C LEU A 264 9.68 2.48 -3.59
N GLU A 265 10.12 1.79 -4.64
CA GLU A 265 10.46 2.41 -5.93
C GLU A 265 9.25 3.15 -6.48
N TYR A 266 9.44 4.42 -6.86
CA TYR A 266 8.40 5.14 -7.58
C TYR A 266 8.32 4.64 -9.03
N ILE A 267 7.16 4.12 -9.41
CA ILE A 267 6.88 3.71 -10.79
C ILE A 267 6.19 4.88 -11.51
N GLU A 268 6.90 5.48 -12.47
CA GLU A 268 6.34 6.55 -13.30
C GLU A 268 5.38 5.96 -14.34
N GLY A 269 4.08 6.00 -14.03
CA GLY A 269 3.06 5.38 -14.86
C GLY A 269 1.65 5.81 -14.47
N PHE A 270 0.66 5.08 -14.96
CA PHE A 270 -0.75 5.28 -14.66
C PHE A 270 -1.39 3.97 -14.19
N ARG A 271 -2.51 4.06 -13.47
CA ARG A 271 -3.25 2.87 -13.02
C ARG A 271 -3.78 2.11 -14.21
N MET A 272 -3.73 0.78 -14.16
CA MET A 272 -4.22 -0.05 -15.25
C MET A 272 -5.71 0.21 -15.50
N SER A 273 -6.54 0.57 -14.53
CA SER A 273 -7.94 1.00 -14.79
C SER A 273 -8.13 2.08 -15.88
N LYS A 274 -7.09 2.88 -16.17
CA LYS A 274 -7.10 3.95 -17.19
C LYS A 274 -6.35 3.59 -18.47
N PHE A 275 -5.80 2.38 -18.57
CA PHE A 275 -4.93 2.02 -19.68
C PHE A 275 -5.55 2.16 -21.08
N PRO A 276 -6.87 1.98 -21.30
CA PRO A 276 -7.46 2.18 -22.63
C PRO A 276 -7.40 3.64 -23.10
N ASP A 277 -7.41 4.60 -22.16
CA ASP A 277 -7.33 6.03 -22.46
C ASP A 277 -5.89 6.49 -22.70
N GLU A 278 -4.92 5.81 -22.08
CA GLU A 278 -3.51 6.21 -22.05
C GLU A 278 -2.63 5.42 -23.04
N THR A 279 -3.16 4.37 -23.69
CA THR A 279 -2.38 3.48 -24.56
C THR A 279 -3.10 3.14 -25.86
N PRO A 280 -2.35 2.89 -26.96
CA PRO A 280 -2.95 2.47 -28.21
C PRO A 280 -3.56 1.05 -28.08
N PRO A 281 -4.67 0.74 -28.80
CA PRO A 281 -5.32 -0.58 -28.75
C PRO A 281 -4.40 -1.77 -29.02
N SER A 282 -3.34 -1.58 -29.81
CA SER A 282 -2.34 -2.61 -30.09
C SER A 282 -1.55 -3.07 -28.86
N ALA A 283 -1.51 -2.28 -27.79
CA ALA A 283 -0.83 -2.62 -26.54
C ALA A 283 -1.72 -3.38 -25.54
N TRP A 284 -3.04 -3.34 -25.73
CA TRP A 284 -3.99 -3.72 -24.70
C TRP A 284 -3.91 -5.19 -24.28
N GLN A 285 -3.77 -6.09 -25.26
CA GLN A 285 -3.59 -7.51 -25.00
C GLN A 285 -2.35 -7.76 -24.12
N ASN A 286 -1.21 -7.16 -24.49
CA ASN A 286 0.05 -7.38 -23.80
C ASN A 286 0.03 -6.83 -22.35
N ILE A 287 -0.63 -5.69 -22.11
CA ILE A 287 -0.80 -5.15 -20.76
C ILE A 287 -1.59 -6.12 -19.88
N VAL A 288 -2.71 -6.65 -20.39
CA VAL A 288 -3.52 -7.62 -19.63
C VAL A 288 -2.78 -8.94 -19.41
N ASP A 289 -2.07 -9.44 -20.43
CA ASP A 289 -1.25 -10.65 -20.30
C ASP A 289 -0.17 -10.52 -19.23
N GLN A 290 0.48 -9.35 -19.14
CA GLN A 290 1.47 -9.07 -18.09
C GLN A 290 0.85 -9.03 -16.70
N ALA A 291 -0.34 -8.44 -16.54
CA ALA A 291 -1.04 -8.42 -15.26
C ALA A 291 -1.43 -9.84 -14.81
N ILE A 292 -1.90 -10.68 -15.73
CA ILE A 292 -2.17 -12.10 -15.48
C ILE A 292 -0.89 -12.86 -15.10
N ALA A 293 0.23 -12.59 -15.79
CA ALA A 293 1.51 -13.18 -15.45
C ALA A 293 1.98 -12.77 -14.04
N ALA A 294 1.75 -11.52 -13.62
CA ALA A 294 2.06 -11.06 -12.27
C ALA A 294 1.27 -11.81 -11.19
N VAL A 295 -0.03 -12.02 -11.41
CA VAL A 295 -0.87 -12.84 -10.52
C VAL A 295 -0.36 -14.29 -10.44
N ASN A 296 0.09 -14.85 -11.56
CA ASN A 296 0.66 -16.20 -11.59
C ASN A 296 1.97 -16.29 -10.79
N VAL A 297 2.80 -15.24 -10.81
CA VAL A 297 3.99 -15.14 -9.95
C VAL A 297 3.60 -15.19 -8.48
N LEU A 298 2.54 -14.50 -8.03
CA LEU A 298 2.07 -14.64 -6.64
C LEU A 298 1.73 -16.10 -6.30
N GLY A 299 1.06 -16.80 -7.23
CA GLY A 299 0.74 -18.22 -7.08
C GLY A 299 1.99 -19.12 -6.94
N ASP A 300 3.09 -18.80 -7.63
CA ASP A 300 4.37 -19.53 -7.51
C ASP A 300 5.03 -19.35 -6.15
N TYR A 301 4.75 -18.26 -5.45
CA TYR A 301 5.29 -17.94 -4.12
C TYR A 301 4.33 -18.30 -2.99
N HIS A 302 3.27 -19.07 -3.30
CA HIS A 302 2.23 -19.43 -2.34
C HIS A 302 1.56 -18.20 -1.69
N ILE A 303 1.36 -17.15 -2.50
CA ILE A 303 0.66 -15.94 -2.12
C ILE A 303 -0.73 -15.94 -2.80
N LEU A 304 -1.73 -15.54 -2.01
CA LEU A 304 -3.10 -15.31 -2.44
C LEU A 304 -3.41 -13.84 -2.16
N ASP A 305 -3.73 -13.09 -3.21
CA ASP A 305 -4.19 -11.72 -3.09
C ASP A 305 -5.70 -11.62 -3.35
N THR A 306 -6.42 -11.11 -2.35
CA THR A 306 -7.87 -10.96 -2.44
C THR A 306 -8.28 -9.63 -3.10
N ASP A 307 -7.36 -8.67 -3.27
CA ASP A 307 -7.65 -7.35 -3.84
C ASP A 307 -7.03 -7.12 -5.24
N ARG A 308 -7.33 -7.99 -6.20
CA ARG A 308 -6.74 -7.94 -7.56
C ARG A 308 -7.41 -6.96 -8.53
N ARG A 309 -7.81 -5.77 -8.08
CA ARG A 309 -8.47 -4.78 -8.96
C ARG A 309 -7.47 -4.22 -9.99
N PRO A 310 -7.91 -3.83 -11.21
CA PRO A 310 -7.04 -3.12 -12.16
C PRO A 310 -6.41 -1.83 -11.60
N ASP A 311 -6.98 -1.23 -10.55
CA ASP A 311 -6.37 -0.08 -9.87
C ASP A 311 -5.09 -0.43 -9.09
N ASN A 312 -4.90 -1.71 -8.75
CA ASN A 312 -3.75 -2.25 -8.02
C ASN A 312 -2.63 -2.70 -8.98
N PHE A 313 -2.66 -2.19 -10.22
CA PHE A 313 -1.59 -2.34 -11.19
C PHE A 313 -1.18 -0.97 -11.72
N ILE A 314 0.12 -0.75 -11.89
CA ILE A 314 0.68 0.44 -12.53
C ILE A 314 1.28 0.03 -13.87
N VAL A 315 0.86 0.71 -14.92
CA VAL A 315 1.40 0.56 -16.28
C VAL A 315 2.38 1.71 -16.53
N THR A 316 3.62 1.37 -16.87
CA THR A 316 4.67 2.35 -17.19
C THR A 316 5.15 2.16 -18.64
N PRO A 317 5.35 3.24 -19.40
CA PRO A 317 5.97 3.15 -20.72
C PRO A 317 7.41 2.63 -20.61
N ASP A 318 7.78 1.69 -21.48
CA ASP A 318 9.16 1.22 -21.57
C ASP A 318 9.99 2.11 -22.53
N LYS A 319 11.32 1.98 -22.45
CA LYS A 319 12.25 2.75 -23.32
C LYS A 319 12.18 2.37 -24.80
N LYS A 320 11.54 1.25 -25.13
CA LYS A 320 11.41 0.70 -26.49
C LYS A 320 10.03 1.00 -27.10
N GLY A 321 9.18 1.77 -26.41
CA GLY A 321 7.84 2.13 -26.87
C GLY A 321 6.76 1.08 -26.57
N GLY A 322 7.07 0.06 -25.77
CA GLY A 322 6.12 -0.85 -25.17
C GLY A 322 5.64 -0.37 -23.80
N PHE A 323 4.97 -1.25 -23.07
CA PHE A 323 4.48 -0.98 -21.72
C PHE A 323 4.91 -2.11 -20.80
N HIS A 324 5.17 -1.76 -19.54
CA HIS A 324 5.51 -2.69 -18.49
C HIS A 324 4.52 -2.55 -17.34
N VAL A 325 4.07 -3.67 -16.78
CA VAL A 325 3.06 -3.69 -15.71
C VAL A 325 3.69 -4.09 -14.39
N PHE A 326 3.41 -3.32 -13.35
CA PHE A 326 3.76 -3.62 -11.96
C PHE A 326 2.49 -3.87 -11.15
N MET A 327 2.45 -4.95 -10.38
CA MET A 327 1.45 -5.16 -9.36
C MET A 327 1.85 -4.40 -8.09
N VAL A 328 0.88 -3.73 -7.47
CA VAL A 328 1.06 -2.93 -6.25
C VAL A 328 -0.08 -3.23 -5.29
N ASP A 329 0.07 -2.85 -4.02
CA ASP A 329 -0.97 -2.98 -3.00
C ASP A 329 -1.29 -4.44 -2.66
N PHE A 330 -0.62 -4.94 -1.62
CA PHE A 330 -0.69 -6.30 -1.12
C PHE A 330 -1.27 -6.35 0.31
N GLY A 331 -1.95 -5.29 0.75
CA GLY A 331 -2.48 -5.20 2.11
C GLY A 331 -3.53 -6.27 2.44
N CYS A 332 -4.17 -6.83 1.41
CA CYS A 332 -5.16 -7.90 1.53
C CYS A 332 -4.62 -9.28 1.10
N ALA A 333 -3.29 -9.41 1.00
CA ALA A 333 -2.65 -10.67 0.66
C ALA A 333 -2.50 -11.60 1.86
N ARG A 334 -2.44 -12.90 1.61
CA ARG A 334 -2.05 -13.90 2.59
C ARG A 334 -1.14 -14.96 1.98
N PHE A 335 -0.33 -15.58 2.82
CA PHE A 335 0.43 -16.76 2.45
C PHE A 335 -0.41 -18.02 2.65
N LYS A 336 -0.06 -19.07 1.92
CA LYS A 336 -0.54 -20.43 2.21
C LYS A 336 -0.11 -20.82 3.63
N ARG A 337 -1.05 -21.35 4.41
CA ARG A 337 -0.77 -21.78 5.79
C ARG A 337 -0.03 -23.12 5.81
N GLU A 338 0.73 -23.39 6.86
CA GLU A 338 1.45 -24.66 7.02
C GLU A 338 0.50 -25.87 7.11
N ASP A 339 -0.69 -25.67 7.68
CA ASP A 339 -1.75 -26.68 7.83
C ASP A 339 -2.72 -26.73 6.63
N GLU A 340 -2.60 -25.80 5.67
CA GLU A 340 -3.46 -25.73 4.49
C GLU A 340 -3.01 -26.75 3.43
N SER A 341 -3.87 -27.73 3.15
CA SER A 341 -3.58 -28.74 2.12
C SER A 341 -3.47 -28.12 0.73
N GLU A 342 -2.79 -28.80 -0.23
CA GLU A 342 -2.75 -28.34 -1.63
C GLU A 342 -4.15 -28.20 -2.24
N ALA A 343 -5.05 -29.10 -1.87
CA ALA A 343 -6.43 -29.12 -2.37
C ALA A 343 -7.24 -27.93 -1.82
N GLU A 344 -7.08 -27.61 -0.53
CA GLU A 344 -7.67 -26.42 0.10
C GLU A 344 -7.09 -25.14 -0.48
N TRP A 345 -5.77 -25.05 -0.63
CA TRP A 345 -5.10 -23.91 -1.26
C TRP A 345 -5.59 -23.70 -2.70
N ALA A 346 -5.64 -24.76 -3.51
CA ALA A 346 -6.16 -24.68 -4.87
C ALA A 346 -7.63 -24.25 -4.89
N SER A 347 -8.45 -24.76 -3.96
CA SER A 347 -9.84 -24.32 -3.80
C SER A 347 -9.93 -22.83 -3.47
N ASN A 348 -9.05 -22.33 -2.61
CA ASN A 348 -8.97 -20.90 -2.28
C ASN A 348 -8.54 -20.07 -3.49
N LYS A 349 -7.52 -20.50 -4.25
CA LYS A 349 -7.12 -19.82 -5.51
C LYS A 349 -8.27 -19.78 -6.54
N VAL A 350 -9.04 -20.86 -6.66
CA VAL A 350 -10.20 -20.94 -7.57
C VAL A 350 -11.37 -20.08 -7.07
N THR A 351 -11.68 -20.16 -5.78
CA THR A 351 -12.82 -19.44 -5.16
C THR A 351 -12.57 -17.95 -5.17
N GLU A 352 -11.37 -17.56 -4.78
CA GLU A 352 -10.94 -16.20 -4.92
C GLU A 352 -11.00 -15.84 -6.38
N ASN A 353 -10.36 -16.57 -7.30
CA ASN A 353 -10.42 -16.34 -8.75
C ASN A 353 -9.57 -15.15 -9.25
N GLU A 354 -8.32 -15.04 -8.77
CA GLU A 354 -7.43 -13.89 -9.03
C GLU A 354 -7.22 -13.59 -10.50
N GLU A 355 -6.82 -14.60 -11.25
CA GLU A 355 -6.51 -14.48 -12.67
C GLU A 355 -7.72 -14.00 -13.49
N THR A 356 -8.85 -14.67 -13.27
CA THR A 356 -10.11 -14.37 -13.94
C THR A 356 -10.66 -13.03 -13.50
N GLY A 357 -10.37 -12.59 -12.28
CA GLY A 357 -10.71 -11.26 -11.78
C GLY A 357 -10.17 -10.17 -12.70
N VAL A 358 -8.87 -10.19 -12.99
CA VAL A 358 -8.24 -9.22 -13.88
C VAL A 358 -8.67 -9.46 -15.34
N GLY A 359 -8.50 -10.69 -15.84
CA GLY A 359 -8.70 -11.00 -17.25
C GLY A 359 -10.15 -10.82 -17.72
N THR A 360 -11.13 -11.27 -16.94
CA THR A 360 -12.55 -11.17 -17.30
C THR A 360 -13.07 -9.74 -17.16
N VAL A 361 -12.64 -9.01 -16.13
CA VAL A 361 -13.03 -7.59 -15.98
C VAL A 361 -12.51 -6.81 -17.18
N CYS A 362 -11.23 -6.96 -17.52
CA CYS A 362 -10.65 -6.29 -18.69
C CYS A 362 -11.36 -6.71 -19.99
N GLN A 363 -11.59 -8.00 -20.21
CA GLN A 363 -12.29 -8.49 -21.41
C GLN A 363 -13.68 -7.86 -21.56
N LYS A 364 -14.47 -7.82 -20.48
CA LYS A 364 -15.82 -7.25 -20.48
C LYS A 364 -15.80 -5.73 -20.70
N CYS A 365 -14.95 -5.01 -19.99
CA CYS A 365 -14.82 -3.56 -20.10
C CYS A 365 -14.38 -3.14 -21.51
N LEU A 366 -13.33 -3.77 -22.04
CA LEU A 366 -12.81 -3.46 -23.38
C LEU A 366 -13.80 -3.78 -24.50
N ALA A 367 -14.51 -4.90 -24.40
CA ALA A 367 -15.53 -5.26 -25.39
C ALA A 367 -16.71 -4.29 -25.34
N ARG A 368 -17.18 -3.92 -24.14
CA ARG A 368 -18.32 -3.01 -23.93
C ARG A 368 -18.01 -1.58 -24.38
N ASP A 369 -16.88 -1.03 -23.94
CA ASP A 369 -16.62 0.42 -24.04
C ASP A 369 -15.84 0.78 -25.31
N TYR A 370 -15.07 -0.17 -25.86
CA TYR A 370 -14.16 0.09 -26.98
C TYR A 370 -14.36 -0.87 -28.17
N GLY A 371 -15.25 -1.85 -28.06
CA GLY A 371 -15.45 -2.87 -29.10
C GLY A 371 -14.22 -3.76 -29.33
N PHE A 372 -13.30 -3.83 -28.36
CA PHE A 372 -12.06 -4.60 -28.47
C PHE A 372 -12.25 -6.02 -27.92
N CYS A 373 -11.94 -7.01 -28.75
CA CYS A 373 -12.00 -8.41 -28.38
C CYS A 373 -10.68 -8.85 -27.74
N LEU A 374 -10.59 -8.77 -26.41
CA LEU A 374 -9.47 -9.33 -25.67
C LEU A 374 -9.48 -10.86 -25.73
N GLU A 375 -8.36 -11.45 -26.15
CA GLU A 375 -8.17 -12.90 -26.12
C GLU A 375 -7.69 -13.31 -24.73
N TYR A 376 -8.64 -13.61 -23.84
CA TYR A 376 -8.36 -14.12 -22.51
C TYR A 376 -8.94 -15.53 -22.34
N LYS A 377 -8.10 -16.45 -21.86
CA LYS A 377 -8.48 -17.80 -21.45
C LYS A 377 -7.92 -18.05 -20.05
N PRO A 378 -8.78 -18.29 -19.04
CA PRO A 378 -8.31 -18.65 -17.70
C PRO A 378 -7.39 -19.86 -17.74
N SER A 379 -6.35 -19.86 -16.91
CA SER A 379 -5.54 -21.06 -16.75
C SER A 379 -6.30 -22.14 -15.95
N ASP A 380 -6.12 -23.40 -16.34
CA ASP A 380 -6.65 -24.55 -15.61
C ASP A 380 -5.79 -24.91 -14.38
N ARG A 381 -4.79 -24.07 -14.05
CA ARG A 381 -3.71 -24.36 -13.09
C ARG A 381 -4.22 -24.86 -11.74
N TRP A 382 -5.29 -24.26 -11.24
CA TRP A 382 -5.86 -24.59 -9.92
C TRP A 382 -7.20 -25.32 -10.01
N LEU A 383 -7.76 -25.44 -11.22
CA LEU A 383 -9.15 -25.83 -11.43
C LEU A 383 -9.39 -27.29 -11.03
N GLU A 384 -8.54 -28.22 -11.46
CA GLU A 384 -8.75 -29.64 -11.17
C GLU A 384 -8.65 -29.95 -9.67
N ALA A 385 -7.58 -29.47 -9.02
CA ALA A 385 -7.34 -29.65 -7.60
C ALA A 385 -8.41 -28.94 -6.74
N GLY A 386 -8.80 -27.72 -7.09
CA GLY A 386 -9.83 -26.98 -6.37
C GLY A 386 -11.22 -27.61 -6.49
N LEU A 387 -11.58 -28.10 -7.69
CA LEU A 387 -12.86 -28.79 -7.89
C LEU A 387 -12.92 -30.13 -7.15
N GLU A 388 -11.80 -30.85 -7.07
CA GLU A 388 -11.73 -32.09 -6.29
C GLU A 388 -11.97 -31.83 -4.81
N TYR A 389 -11.34 -30.81 -4.24
CA TYR A 389 -11.57 -30.40 -2.86
C TYR A 389 -13.01 -29.99 -2.60
N GLY A 390 -13.59 -29.15 -3.46
CA GLY A 390 -14.99 -28.74 -3.33
C GLY A 390 -15.96 -29.92 -3.39
N ARG A 391 -15.68 -30.93 -4.23
CA ARG A 391 -16.46 -32.19 -4.26
C ARG A 391 -16.28 -33.01 -2.98
N ALA A 392 -15.09 -33.04 -2.40
CA ALA A 392 -14.82 -33.76 -1.16
C ALA A 392 -15.59 -33.12 0.02
N LEU A 393 -15.55 -31.80 0.16
CA LEU A 393 -16.32 -31.07 1.18
C LEU A 393 -17.82 -31.28 1.04
N ALA A 394 -18.35 -31.18 -0.18
CA ALA A 394 -19.77 -31.40 -0.43
C ALA A 394 -20.23 -32.81 -0.02
N ARG A 395 -19.37 -33.84 -0.15
CA ARG A 395 -19.69 -35.20 0.32
C ARG A 395 -19.77 -35.26 1.84
N VAL A 396 -18.82 -34.68 2.55
CA VAL A 396 -18.82 -34.63 4.03
C VAL A 396 -20.06 -33.92 4.55
N ASP A 397 -20.46 -32.81 3.93
CA ASP A 397 -21.66 -32.07 4.31
C ASP A 397 -22.95 -32.88 4.10
N ILE A 398 -23.04 -33.59 2.97
CA ILE A 398 -24.16 -34.48 2.68
C ILE A 398 -24.22 -35.61 3.73
N GLU A 399 -23.10 -36.26 4.03
CA GLU A 399 -23.03 -37.34 5.03
C GLU A 399 -23.42 -36.86 6.43
N ARG A 400 -22.95 -35.67 6.84
CA ARG A 400 -23.34 -35.04 8.11
C ARG A 400 -24.85 -34.78 8.15
N TYR A 401 -25.40 -34.17 7.10
CA TYR A 401 -26.82 -33.88 7.02
C TYR A 401 -27.69 -35.15 7.05
N GLU A 402 -27.29 -36.21 6.34
CA GLU A 402 -27.99 -37.50 6.37
C GLU A 402 -27.95 -38.14 7.76
N LYS A 403 -26.83 -38.02 8.48
CA LYS A 403 -26.68 -38.49 9.86
C LYS A 403 -27.60 -37.73 10.82
N GLU A 404 -27.57 -36.40 10.80
CA GLU A 404 -28.42 -35.55 11.65
C GLU A 404 -29.91 -35.83 11.41
N LYS A 405 -30.29 -36.02 10.14
CA LYS A 405 -31.66 -36.39 9.76
C LYS A 405 -32.07 -37.76 10.29
N ALA A 406 -31.16 -38.74 10.27
CA ALA A 406 -31.41 -40.07 10.79
C ALA A 406 -31.57 -40.07 12.32
N GLU A 407 -30.80 -39.25 13.05
CA GLU A 407 -30.90 -39.10 14.51
C GLU A 407 -32.17 -38.35 14.95
N ALA A 408 -32.76 -37.55 14.06
CA ALA A 408 -34.00 -36.81 14.32
C ALA A 408 -35.29 -37.63 14.07
N THR A 409 -35.20 -38.85 13.55
CA THR A 409 -36.34 -39.74 13.22
C THR A 409 -36.40 -40.91 14.21
#